data_AF-A0A835SQ48-F1
#
_entry.id   AF-A0A835SQ48-F1
#
_cell.length_a   1.000
_cell.length_b   1.000
_cell.length_c   1.000
_cell.angle_alpha   90.00
_cell.angle_beta   90.00
_cell.angle_gamma   90.00
#
_symmetry.space_group_name_H-M   'P 1'
#
loop_
_entity.id
_entity.type
_entity.pdbx_description
1 polymer ?
#
loop_
_entity_poly.entity_id
_entity_poly.type
_entity_poly.pdbx_seq_one_letter_code
_entity_poly.pdbx_strand_id
1 'polypeptide(L)'
;MAASVLQARPDAGVFTSLADQKSKAQLEYLINQTSPSLLRPLAFFVSWNGVLTLAYSGFPPALTALKQSINDTVSGLPAEYSGSKWPKTSLGALHDKARLTPQQLETLNAICKEESAKFSQEADDQAVYVDRLTVVFYECRCLERRILEHLMPMCGGRGDDGSYGAGKGNGSGAGNGAAAASSASTAAPTAGADLRQPDAAERARVAGVVAEADAADYWFLASKDGSRESHYRNSALGVTLVHDLAALRAPAGAAPGPYGGRLPELIRAFRARVEAELPGLYRWFADSSLHSTVRSLMG
;
A
#
# COMPACT_ATOMS: atom_id res chain seq x y z
N MET A 1 -49.47 -1.75 1.60
CA MET A 1 -49.03 -2.72 2.63
C MET A 1 -48.71 -4.04 1.94
N ALA A 2 -47.43 -4.37 1.83
CA ALA A 2 -46.93 -5.73 1.65
C ALA A 2 -45.42 -5.67 1.93
N ALA A 3 -45.06 -5.83 3.20
CA ALA A 3 -43.68 -5.93 3.65
C ALA A 3 -43.16 -7.33 3.27
N SER A 4 -42.24 -7.40 2.30
CA SER A 4 -41.50 -8.62 2.01
C SER A 4 -40.19 -8.58 2.79
N VAL A 5 -40.20 -9.29 3.92
CA VAL A 5 -39.04 -9.60 4.75
C VAL A 5 -38.11 -10.52 3.93
N LEU A 6 -37.02 -9.95 3.41
CA LEU A 6 -35.88 -10.73 2.93
C LEU A 6 -35.04 -11.13 4.14
N GLN A 7 -35.22 -12.37 4.57
CA GLN A 7 -34.40 -13.02 5.58
C GLN A 7 -32.93 -13.01 5.15
N ALA A 8 -32.08 -12.50 6.04
CA ALA A 8 -30.63 -12.64 5.97
C ALA A 8 -30.27 -14.14 5.96
N ARG A 9 -29.55 -14.58 4.93
CA ARG A 9 -28.85 -15.88 4.94
C ARG A 9 -27.48 -15.67 5.60
N PRO A 10 -27.15 -16.38 6.69
CA PRO A 10 -25.81 -16.36 7.25
C PRO A 10 -25.00 -17.50 6.64
N ASP A 11 -24.46 -17.30 5.44
CA ASP A 11 -23.43 -18.20 4.90
C ASP A 11 -22.20 -17.38 4.50
N ALA A 12 -21.52 -16.87 5.53
CA ALA A 12 -20.14 -16.40 5.42
C ALA A 12 -19.20 -17.62 5.31
N GLY A 13 -19.25 -18.29 4.16
CA GLY A 13 -18.37 -19.40 3.81
C GLY A 13 -17.34 -18.97 2.77
N VAL A 14 -16.45 -18.05 3.14
CA VAL A 14 -15.25 -17.73 2.35
C VAL A 14 -14.10 -18.40 3.09
N PHE A 15 -13.34 -19.30 2.43
CA PHE A 15 -12.36 -20.26 2.98
C PHE A 15 -12.93 -21.58 3.54
N THR A 16 -13.60 -22.39 2.71
CA THR A 16 -14.06 -23.74 3.12
C THR A 16 -13.12 -24.88 2.71
N SER A 17 -12.10 -24.63 1.89
CA SER A 17 -11.13 -25.66 1.47
C SER A 17 -9.89 -25.69 2.35
N LEU A 18 -9.38 -26.90 2.64
CA LEU A 18 -8.08 -27.12 3.28
C LEU A 18 -6.93 -26.43 2.53
N ALA A 19 -7.04 -26.33 1.20
CA ALA A 19 -6.04 -25.62 0.38
C ALA A 19 -6.03 -24.12 0.70
N ASP A 20 -7.22 -23.51 0.90
CA ASP A 20 -7.31 -22.08 1.18
C ASP A 20 -6.81 -21.76 2.60
N GLN A 21 -7.07 -22.65 3.56
CA GLN A 21 -6.54 -22.54 4.92
C GLN A 21 -5.01 -22.65 4.94
N LYS A 22 -4.44 -23.56 4.15
CA LYS A 22 -2.99 -23.71 4.01
C LYS A 22 -2.37 -22.44 3.40
N SER A 23 -2.94 -21.92 2.32
CA SER A 23 -2.46 -20.69 1.68
C SER A 23 -2.53 -19.48 2.62
N LYS A 24 -3.59 -19.36 3.42
CA LYS A 24 -3.72 -18.31 4.45
C LYS A 24 -2.60 -18.42 5.50
N ALA A 25 -2.41 -19.61 6.08
CA ALA A 25 -1.39 -19.84 7.09
C ALA A 25 0.04 -19.60 6.56
N GLN A 26 0.29 -19.96 5.30
CA GLN A 26 1.57 -19.69 4.63
C GLN A 26 1.79 -18.19 4.44
N LEU A 27 0.79 -17.45 3.96
CA LEU A 27 0.90 -16.01 3.76
C LEU A 27 1.15 -15.28 5.09
N GLU A 28 0.40 -15.63 6.13
CA GLU A 28 0.57 -15.08 7.48
C GLU A 28 1.96 -15.39 8.04
N TYR A 29 2.43 -16.63 7.88
CA TYR A 29 3.79 -17.00 8.27
C TYR A 29 4.84 -16.14 7.56
N LEU A 30 4.79 -16.04 6.23
CA LEU A 30 5.77 -15.27 5.45
C LEU A 30 5.79 -13.78 5.86
N ILE A 31 4.62 -13.18 6.07
CA ILE A 31 4.52 -11.78 6.48
C ILE A 31 5.08 -11.58 7.89
N ASN A 32 4.72 -12.45 8.85
CA ASN A 32 5.23 -12.38 10.21
C ASN A 32 6.76 -12.53 10.28
N GLN A 33 7.35 -13.33 9.38
CA GLN A 33 8.81 -13.48 9.28
C GLN A 33 9.52 -12.28 8.61
N THR A 34 8.79 -11.39 7.96
CA THR A 34 9.37 -10.24 7.25
C THR A 34 9.65 -9.11 8.22
N SER A 35 10.85 -8.50 8.13
CA SER A 35 11.18 -7.30 8.92
C SER A 35 10.38 -6.08 8.46
N PRO A 36 9.88 -5.24 9.39
CA PRO A 36 9.36 -3.93 9.04
C PRO A 36 10.34 -3.14 8.18
N SER A 37 9.86 -2.28 7.29
CA SER A 37 10.71 -1.55 6.35
C SER A 37 10.15 -0.19 5.95
N LEU A 38 10.87 0.55 5.10
CA LEU A 38 10.47 1.89 4.65
C LEU A 38 10.22 1.93 3.14
N LEU A 39 9.06 2.47 2.75
CA LEU A 39 8.81 2.93 1.39
C LEU A 39 9.09 4.44 1.32
N ARG A 40 10.05 4.84 0.49
CA ARG A 40 10.46 6.25 0.40
C ARG A 40 9.85 6.93 -0.84
N PRO A 41 9.11 8.04 -0.67
CA PRO A 41 8.43 8.69 -1.79
C PRO A 41 9.47 9.20 -2.79
N LEU A 42 9.30 8.89 -4.07
CA LEU A 42 10.20 9.30 -5.16
C LEU A 42 9.63 10.49 -5.92
N ALA A 43 8.40 10.36 -6.40
CA ALA A 43 7.79 11.34 -7.28
C ALA A 43 6.27 11.26 -7.26
N PHE A 44 5.62 12.41 -7.40
CA PHE A 44 4.31 12.49 -8.00
C PHE A 44 4.46 12.41 -9.52
N PHE A 45 3.55 11.72 -10.20
CA PHE A 45 3.48 11.75 -11.65
C PHE A 45 2.09 11.37 -12.16
N VAL A 46 1.83 11.70 -13.43
CA VAL A 46 0.65 11.27 -14.16
C VAL A 46 0.93 9.90 -14.74
N SER A 47 0.27 8.86 -14.23
CA SER A 47 0.35 7.52 -14.82
C SER A 47 -0.61 7.37 -16.00
N TRP A 48 -0.57 6.22 -16.68
CA TRP A 48 -1.48 5.91 -17.79
C TRP A 48 -2.93 6.21 -17.44
N ASN A 49 -3.70 6.62 -18.45
CA ASN A 49 -5.10 7.02 -18.31
C ASN A 49 -5.32 8.22 -17.37
N GLY A 50 -4.25 8.96 -17.05
CA GLY A 50 -4.33 10.24 -16.35
C GLY A 50 -4.46 10.10 -14.85
N VAL A 51 -4.14 8.94 -14.27
CA VAL A 51 -4.27 8.70 -12.82
C VAL A 51 -3.09 9.33 -12.09
N LEU A 52 -3.35 10.22 -11.14
CA LEU A 52 -2.30 10.84 -10.31
C LEU A 52 -1.81 9.84 -9.28
N THR A 53 -0.49 9.67 -9.23
CA THR A 53 0.16 8.60 -8.47
C THR A 53 1.35 9.15 -7.70
N LEU A 54 1.50 8.71 -6.45
CA LEU A 54 2.75 8.79 -5.69
C LEU A 54 3.54 7.51 -5.95
N ALA A 55 4.70 7.63 -6.60
CA ALA A 55 5.69 6.57 -6.75
C ALA A 55 6.63 6.55 -5.54
N TYR A 56 7.07 5.36 -5.14
CA TYR A 56 8.18 5.19 -4.18
C TYR A 56 9.44 4.77 -4.92
N SER A 57 10.62 4.93 -4.32
CA SER A 57 11.90 4.65 -4.99
C SER A 57 12.15 3.17 -5.32
N GLY A 58 11.29 2.26 -4.83
CA GLY A 58 11.41 0.83 -5.03
C GLY A 58 10.92 0.06 -3.81
N PHE A 59 10.69 -1.25 -3.96
CA PHE A 59 10.46 -2.09 -2.80
C PHE A 59 11.78 -2.25 -2.01
N PRO A 60 11.80 -2.01 -0.69
CA PRO A 60 12.96 -2.31 0.14
C PRO A 60 13.25 -3.83 0.11
N PRO A 61 14.50 -4.25 0.41
CA PRO A 61 14.91 -5.64 0.29
C PRO A 61 13.99 -6.63 1.01
N ALA A 62 13.51 -6.29 2.22
CA ALA A 62 12.54 -7.11 2.95
C ALA A 62 11.24 -7.37 2.18
N LEU A 63 10.68 -6.35 1.52
CA LEU A 63 9.45 -6.50 0.73
C LEU A 63 9.70 -7.20 -0.61
N THR A 64 10.86 -6.98 -1.24
CA THR A 64 11.25 -7.73 -2.45
C THR A 64 11.40 -9.23 -2.14
N ALA A 65 12.06 -9.57 -1.04
CA ALA A 65 12.19 -10.96 -0.58
C ALA A 65 10.82 -11.57 -0.26
N LEU A 66 9.95 -10.86 0.47
CA LEU A 66 8.59 -11.30 0.76
C LEU A 66 7.78 -11.58 -0.52
N LYS A 67 7.80 -10.66 -1.49
CA LYS A 67 7.11 -10.84 -2.77
C LYS A 67 7.60 -12.10 -3.50
N GLN A 68 8.91 -12.35 -3.51
CA GLN A 68 9.49 -13.55 -4.09
C GLN A 68 9.01 -14.81 -3.34
N SER A 69 9.10 -14.82 -2.02
CA SER A 69 8.65 -15.96 -1.20
C SER A 69 7.15 -16.25 -1.35
N ILE A 70 6.31 -15.24 -1.49
CA ILE A 70 4.87 -15.42 -1.77
C ILE A 70 4.68 -16.11 -3.11
N ASN A 71 5.36 -15.64 -4.17
CA ASN A 71 5.24 -16.24 -5.51
C ASN A 71 5.76 -17.69 -5.55
N ASP A 72 6.79 -18.01 -4.77
CA ASP A 72 7.39 -19.35 -4.75
C ASP A 72 6.61 -20.35 -3.87
N THR A 73 5.97 -19.87 -2.79
CA THR A 73 5.43 -20.75 -1.73
C THR A 73 3.91 -20.87 -1.77
N VAL A 74 3.20 -19.81 -2.15
CA VAL A 74 1.73 -19.76 -2.10
C VAL A 74 1.17 -20.21 -3.45
N SER A 75 0.73 -21.46 -3.51
CA SER A 75 0.17 -22.06 -4.72
C SER A 75 -1.18 -21.45 -5.11
N GLY A 76 -1.44 -21.37 -6.42
CA GLY A 76 -2.74 -20.94 -6.95
C GLY A 76 -2.91 -19.42 -7.09
N LEU A 77 -1.89 -18.62 -6.78
CA LEU A 77 -1.93 -17.18 -7.04
C LEU A 77 -1.84 -16.87 -8.53
N PRO A 78 -2.62 -15.91 -9.05
CA PRO A 78 -2.48 -15.45 -10.42
C PRO A 78 -1.14 -14.74 -10.65
N ALA A 79 -0.71 -14.67 -11.90
CA ALA A 79 0.45 -13.86 -12.29
C ALA A 79 0.32 -12.42 -11.81
N GLU A 80 1.44 -11.80 -11.45
CA GLU A 80 1.42 -10.43 -10.95
C GLU A 80 1.11 -9.42 -12.05
N TYR A 81 0.07 -8.61 -11.81
CA TYR A 81 -0.26 -7.48 -12.66
C TYR A 81 0.87 -6.44 -12.67
N SER A 82 1.11 -5.82 -13.82
CA SER A 82 2.15 -4.79 -13.99
C SER A 82 2.04 -3.65 -12.97
N GLY A 83 0.82 -3.31 -12.55
CA GLY A 83 0.55 -2.23 -11.59
C GLY A 83 1.04 -2.46 -10.16
N SER A 84 1.27 -3.72 -9.73
CA SER A 84 1.79 -4.03 -8.38
C SER A 84 3.26 -4.45 -8.37
N LYS A 85 3.88 -4.52 -9.56
CA LYS A 85 5.30 -4.88 -9.67
C LYS A 85 6.23 -3.82 -9.07
N TRP A 86 5.76 -2.59 -8.89
CA TRP A 86 6.49 -1.51 -8.21
C TRP A 86 5.58 -0.85 -7.17
N PRO A 87 6.15 -0.29 -6.10
CA PRO A 87 5.36 0.36 -5.05
C PRO A 87 4.81 1.69 -5.54
N LYS A 88 3.51 1.89 -5.36
CA LYS A 88 2.81 3.12 -5.72
C LYS A 88 1.53 3.30 -4.93
N THR A 89 1.11 4.55 -4.79
CA THR A 89 -0.19 4.92 -4.24
C THR A 89 -0.92 5.78 -5.27
N SER A 90 -2.05 5.30 -5.78
CA SER A 90 -2.93 6.12 -6.62
C SER A 90 -3.67 7.11 -5.73
N LEU A 91 -3.62 8.40 -6.07
CA LEU A 91 -4.13 9.51 -5.25
C LEU A 91 -5.50 9.99 -5.70
N GLY A 92 -5.76 9.90 -6.99
CA GLY A 92 -7.01 10.30 -7.62
C GLY A 92 -7.03 9.94 -9.11
N ALA A 93 -8.23 9.88 -9.67
CA ALA A 93 -8.47 9.61 -11.07
C ALA A 93 -9.23 10.75 -11.73
N LEU A 94 -9.12 10.87 -13.05
CA LEU A 94 -9.96 11.78 -13.81
C LEU A 94 -11.45 11.44 -13.60
N HIS A 95 -12.28 12.48 -13.61
CA HIS A 95 -13.72 12.31 -13.74
C HIS A 95 -14.12 11.42 -14.93
N ASP A 96 -15.27 10.76 -14.83
CA ASP A 96 -15.83 10.05 -15.98
C ASP A 96 -15.99 11.00 -17.17
N LYS A 97 -15.62 10.51 -18.36
CA LYS A 97 -15.63 11.25 -19.64
C LYS A 97 -14.62 12.40 -19.75
N ALA A 98 -13.89 12.74 -18.68
CA ALA A 98 -12.80 13.69 -18.78
C ALA A 98 -11.61 13.07 -19.54
N ARG A 99 -10.88 13.92 -20.27
CA ARG A 99 -9.63 13.57 -20.96
C ARG A 99 -8.66 14.74 -20.79
N LEU A 100 -7.38 14.41 -20.61
CA LEU A 100 -6.32 15.40 -20.58
C LEU A 100 -6.08 15.96 -21.98
N THR A 101 -6.08 17.28 -22.10
CA THR A 101 -5.45 17.94 -23.25
C THR A 101 -3.92 17.91 -23.09
N PRO A 102 -3.15 18.09 -24.18
CA PRO A 102 -1.69 18.22 -24.08
C PRO A 102 -1.25 19.32 -23.10
N GLN A 103 -1.93 20.48 -23.12
CA GLN A 103 -1.62 21.60 -22.22
C GLN A 103 -1.90 21.25 -20.76
N GLN A 104 -3.02 20.57 -20.47
CA GLN A 104 -3.32 20.12 -19.11
C GLN A 104 -2.30 19.11 -18.61
N LEU A 105 -1.84 18.19 -19.46
CA LEU A 105 -0.78 17.25 -19.10
C LEU A 105 0.55 17.97 -18.86
N GLU A 106 0.90 18.97 -19.66
CA GLU A 106 2.10 19.79 -19.43
C GLU A 106 2.03 20.50 -18.07
N THR A 107 0.89 21.13 -17.75
CA THR A 107 0.64 21.73 -16.43
C THR A 107 0.78 20.70 -15.30
N LEU A 108 0.16 19.53 -15.43
CA LEU A 108 0.28 18.46 -14.43
C LEU A 108 1.72 17.97 -14.26
N ASN A 109 2.46 17.80 -15.35
CA ASN A 109 3.84 17.36 -15.32
C ASN A 109 4.74 18.41 -14.64
N ALA A 110 4.49 19.70 -14.87
CA ALA A 110 5.18 20.78 -14.15
C ALA A 110 4.90 20.71 -12.64
N ILE A 111 3.62 20.63 -12.23
CA ILE A 111 3.24 20.48 -10.82
C ILE A 111 3.88 19.23 -10.21
N CYS A 112 3.82 18.09 -10.92
CA CYS A 112 4.42 16.84 -10.46
C CYS A 112 5.92 17.00 -10.23
N LYS A 113 6.67 17.64 -11.13
CA LYS A 113 8.11 17.87 -10.98
C LYS A 113 8.42 18.79 -9.79
N GLU A 114 7.73 19.92 -9.68
CA GLU A 114 7.92 20.90 -8.61
C GLU A 114 7.60 20.33 -7.23
N GLU A 115 6.48 19.62 -7.10
CA GLU A 115 6.05 19.01 -5.84
C GLU A 115 6.93 17.79 -5.49
N SER A 116 7.42 17.04 -6.48
CA SER A 116 8.37 15.94 -6.27
C SER A 116 9.74 16.41 -5.78
N ALA A 117 10.18 17.62 -6.15
CA ALA A 117 11.45 18.18 -5.70
C ALA A 117 11.51 18.41 -4.18
N LYS A 118 10.36 18.34 -3.49
CA LYS A 118 10.26 18.41 -2.02
C LYS A 118 10.57 17.08 -1.34
N PHE A 119 10.61 15.98 -2.10
CA PHE A 119 10.96 14.67 -1.57
C PHE A 119 12.47 14.53 -1.37
N SER A 120 12.85 13.91 -0.26
CA SER A 120 14.23 13.49 -0.01
C SER A 120 14.26 12.01 0.31
N GLN A 121 15.11 11.25 -0.38
CA GLN A 121 15.27 9.80 -0.15
C GLN A 121 15.94 9.48 1.18
N GLU A 122 16.52 10.46 1.86
CA GLU A 122 17.13 10.30 3.18
C GLU A 122 16.22 10.84 4.30
N ALA A 123 15.06 11.42 3.96
CA ALA A 123 14.13 12.00 4.92
C ALA A 123 13.11 10.97 5.39
N ASP A 124 13.43 10.30 6.49
CA ASP A 124 12.57 9.30 7.12
C ASP A 124 11.21 9.89 7.57
N ASP A 125 11.13 11.19 7.86
CA ASP A 125 9.89 11.90 8.18
C ASP A 125 8.91 12.02 6.99
N GLN A 126 9.34 11.65 5.78
CA GLN A 126 8.50 11.52 4.58
C GLN A 126 8.24 10.05 4.21
N ALA A 127 8.99 9.11 4.78
CA ALA A 127 8.90 7.70 4.47
C ALA A 127 7.65 7.04 5.07
N VAL A 128 7.12 6.03 4.38
CA VAL A 128 6.02 5.20 4.88
C VAL A 128 6.60 3.99 5.59
N TYR A 129 6.35 3.88 6.89
CA TYR A 129 6.77 2.75 7.71
C TYR A 129 5.83 1.56 7.56
N VAL A 130 6.34 0.51 6.92
CA VAL A 130 5.62 -0.72 6.63
C VAL A 130 5.92 -1.72 7.74
N ASP A 131 5.05 -1.76 8.75
CA ASP A 131 5.12 -2.63 9.94
C ASP A 131 4.04 -3.71 9.96
N ARG A 132 3.12 -3.66 9.00
CA ARG A 132 1.99 -4.57 8.87
C ARG A 132 1.50 -4.56 7.44
N LEU A 133 0.91 -5.68 7.02
CA LEU A 133 0.21 -5.80 5.75
C LEU A 133 -1.22 -6.27 6.00
N THR A 134 -2.14 -5.84 5.15
CA THR A 134 -3.55 -6.20 5.25
C THR A 134 -3.95 -6.96 4.00
N VAL A 135 -4.53 -8.15 4.19
CA VAL A 135 -5.31 -8.80 3.13
C VAL A 135 -6.69 -8.17 3.13
N VAL A 136 -7.04 -7.52 2.03
CA VAL A 136 -8.30 -6.79 1.86
C VAL A 136 -9.15 -7.48 0.80
N PHE A 137 -10.34 -7.90 1.21
CA PHE A 137 -11.45 -8.21 0.31
C PHE A 137 -12.22 -6.93 0.07
N TYR A 138 -12.35 -6.51 -1.19
CA TYR A 138 -12.91 -5.20 -1.52
C TYR A 138 -14.06 -5.26 -2.53
N GLU A 139 -14.88 -4.22 -2.53
CA GLU A 139 -15.94 -3.99 -3.52
C GLU A 139 -15.60 -2.89 -4.53
N CYS A 140 -14.48 -2.20 -4.35
CA CYS A 140 -14.00 -1.20 -5.30
C CYS A 140 -12.47 -1.10 -5.26
N ARG A 141 -11.85 -0.78 -6.41
CA ARG A 141 -10.39 -0.85 -6.59
C ARG A 141 -9.62 0.23 -5.82
N CYS A 142 -10.26 1.35 -5.44
CA CYS A 142 -9.65 2.37 -4.58
C CYS A 142 -9.72 2.03 -3.07
N LEU A 143 -10.30 0.88 -2.70
CA LEU A 143 -10.45 0.40 -1.32
C LEU A 143 -11.24 1.33 -0.38
N GLU A 144 -12.07 2.23 -0.92
CA GLU A 144 -13.04 3.03 -0.15
C GLU A 144 -14.17 2.14 0.40
N ARG A 145 -14.42 0.98 -0.22
CA ARG A 145 -15.36 -0.05 0.25
C ARG A 145 -14.65 -1.39 0.42
N ARG A 146 -14.37 -1.74 1.68
CA ARG A 146 -13.75 -3.00 2.11
C ARG A 146 -14.82 -3.89 2.74
N ILE A 147 -14.81 -5.18 2.40
CA ILE A 147 -15.74 -6.18 2.92
C ILE A 147 -15.14 -6.85 4.16
N LEU A 148 -13.88 -7.27 4.03
CA LEU A 148 -13.15 -8.00 5.06
C LEU A 148 -11.68 -7.63 5.02
N GLU A 149 -11.10 -7.50 6.21
CA GLU A 149 -9.71 -7.14 6.41
C GLU A 149 -9.05 -8.16 7.34
N HIS A 150 -7.87 -8.64 6.97
CA HIS A 150 -7.03 -9.46 7.83
C HIS A 150 -5.64 -8.82 7.92
N LEU A 151 -5.39 -8.18 9.05
CA LEU A 151 -4.16 -7.44 9.35
C LEU A 151 -3.14 -8.39 9.95
N MET A 152 -1.92 -8.39 9.39
CA MET A 152 -0.82 -9.24 9.81
C MET A 152 0.41 -8.36 10.11
N PRO A 153 0.97 -8.42 11.33
CA PRO A 153 2.16 -7.66 11.68
C PRO A 153 3.39 -8.21 10.97
N MET A 154 4.38 -7.34 10.73
CA MET A 154 5.71 -7.71 10.29
C MET A 154 6.62 -7.71 11.51
N CYS A 155 7.11 -8.87 11.94
CA CYS A 155 7.87 -8.95 13.19
C CYS A 155 9.38 -8.97 12.95
N GLY A 156 9.82 -9.31 11.73
CA GLY A 156 11.18 -9.76 11.47
C GLY A 156 11.42 -11.05 12.24
N GLY A 157 11.47 -12.19 11.55
CA GLY A 157 11.78 -13.45 12.21
C GLY A 157 13.00 -13.23 13.11
N ARG A 158 12.82 -13.32 14.44
CA ARG A 158 13.97 -13.58 15.31
C ARG A 158 14.53 -14.85 14.69
N GLY A 159 15.73 -14.75 14.12
CA GLY A 159 16.46 -15.95 13.74
C GLY A 159 16.30 -16.89 14.92
N ASP A 160 15.67 -18.02 14.69
CA ASP A 160 15.90 -19.14 15.58
C ASP A 160 17.34 -19.49 15.28
N ASP A 161 18.25 -18.84 16.00
CA ASP A 161 19.68 -19.06 15.94
C ASP A 161 19.80 -20.56 16.15
N GLY A 162 20.11 -21.30 15.08
CA GLY A 162 20.11 -22.76 15.02
C GLY A 162 21.19 -23.41 15.90
N SER A 163 21.25 -23.04 17.16
CA SER A 163 21.92 -23.70 18.25
C SER A 163 21.01 -24.84 18.73
N TYR A 164 21.09 -25.99 18.05
CA TYR A 164 20.76 -27.28 18.67
C TYR A 164 21.78 -27.58 19.78
N GLY A 165 21.69 -26.85 20.88
CA GLY A 165 22.39 -27.10 22.13
C GLY A 165 21.52 -27.96 23.02
N ALA A 166 21.86 -29.25 23.12
CA ALA A 166 21.28 -30.15 24.09
C ALA A 166 21.53 -29.61 25.51
N GLY A 167 20.49 -29.09 26.16
CA GLY A 167 20.54 -28.59 27.54
C GLY A 167 19.32 -29.02 28.32
N LYS A 168 19.46 -30.10 29.10
CA LYS A 168 18.50 -30.48 30.15
C LYS A 168 18.50 -29.43 31.26
N GLY A 169 17.34 -29.01 31.74
CA GLY A 169 17.23 -28.22 32.96
C GLY A 169 15.79 -27.91 33.38
N ASN A 170 15.32 -28.61 34.41
CA ASN A 170 14.05 -28.40 35.11
C ASN A 170 13.98 -27.04 35.81
N GLY A 171 12.79 -26.45 35.90
CA GLY A 171 12.52 -25.32 36.82
C GLY A 171 11.07 -24.83 36.77
N SER A 172 10.27 -25.32 37.71
CA SER A 172 8.88 -24.92 38.01
C SER A 172 8.78 -23.54 38.67
N GLY A 173 7.78 -22.73 38.28
CA GLY A 173 7.39 -21.52 39.01
C GLY A 173 6.06 -20.93 38.51
N ALA A 174 5.06 -20.89 39.38
CA ALA A 174 3.70 -20.41 39.15
C ALA A 174 3.56 -18.89 39.40
N GLY A 175 2.53 -18.24 38.82
CA GLY A 175 1.94 -17.04 39.40
C GLY A 175 1.38 -15.96 38.46
N ASN A 176 0.06 -16.03 38.23
CA ASN A 176 -0.96 -14.97 38.16
C ASN A 176 -0.76 -13.67 37.33
N GLY A 177 -1.54 -13.61 36.23
CA GLY A 177 -2.68 -12.71 36.00
C GLY A 177 -2.63 -11.22 36.40
N ALA A 178 -2.70 -10.34 35.39
CA ALA A 178 -3.56 -9.14 35.39
C ALA A 178 -3.68 -8.58 33.97
N ALA A 179 -4.92 -8.31 33.54
CA ALA A 179 -5.26 -7.60 32.32
C ALA A 179 -4.93 -6.10 32.48
N ALA A 180 -4.33 -5.48 31.45
CA ALA A 180 -4.13 -4.05 31.38
C ALA A 180 -4.40 -3.53 29.96
N ALA A 181 -5.00 -2.35 29.93
CA ALA A 181 -5.56 -1.65 28.78
C ALA A 181 -4.53 -1.33 27.69
N SER A 182 -5.02 -1.30 26.46
CA SER A 182 -4.32 -0.87 25.24
C SER A 182 -3.93 0.62 25.32
N SER A 183 -2.75 0.90 25.85
CA SER A 183 -2.09 2.20 25.73
C SER A 183 -1.34 2.25 24.40
N ALA A 184 -1.66 3.23 23.56
CA ALA A 184 -0.91 3.54 22.35
C ALA A 184 0.55 3.86 22.72
N SER A 185 1.44 2.94 22.42
CA SER A 185 2.88 3.07 22.62
C SER A 185 3.46 3.93 21.50
N THR A 186 3.99 5.09 21.87
CA THR A 186 5.00 5.83 21.11
C THR A 186 6.28 5.00 21.06
N ALA A 187 6.36 4.09 20.10
CA ALA A 187 7.51 3.22 19.93
C ALA A 187 8.67 3.99 19.25
N ALA A 188 9.82 4.02 19.92
CA ALA A 188 11.13 4.17 19.29
C ALA A 188 11.27 3.19 18.11
N PRO A 189 12.16 3.42 17.12
CA PRO A 189 12.39 2.47 16.02
C PRO A 189 12.52 1.06 16.61
N THR A 190 11.57 0.18 16.28
CA THR A 190 11.56 -1.18 16.81
C THR A 190 12.85 -1.85 16.37
N ALA A 191 13.66 -2.27 17.33
CA ALA A 191 14.86 -3.05 17.08
C ALA A 191 14.50 -4.20 16.11
N GLY A 192 15.00 -4.13 14.86
CA GLY A 192 14.69 -5.12 13.81
C GLY A 192 14.09 -4.59 12.50
N ALA A 193 13.82 -3.27 12.37
CA ALA A 193 13.41 -2.70 11.08
C ALA A 193 14.55 -2.72 10.04
N ASP A 194 14.24 -3.15 8.81
CA ASP A 194 15.11 -3.05 7.65
C ASP A 194 14.99 -1.66 7.01
N LEU A 195 15.93 -0.77 7.36
CA LEU A 195 15.97 0.61 6.86
C LEU A 195 16.71 0.77 5.53
N ARG A 196 17.22 -0.33 4.94
CA ARG A 196 17.99 -0.28 3.70
C ARG A 196 17.16 0.29 2.56
N GLN A 197 17.83 1.03 1.69
CA GLN A 197 17.24 1.50 0.44
C GLN A 197 16.96 0.30 -0.51
N PRO A 198 16.00 0.42 -1.44
CA PRO A 198 15.86 -0.51 -2.55
C PRO A 198 17.19 -0.67 -3.30
N ASP A 199 17.47 -1.84 -3.86
CA ASP A 199 18.71 -2.05 -4.62
C ASP A 199 18.77 -1.22 -5.92
N ALA A 200 19.94 -1.15 -6.56
CA ALA A 200 20.12 -0.32 -7.74
C ALA A 200 19.24 -0.75 -8.93
N ALA A 201 18.97 -2.04 -9.09
CA ALA A 201 18.15 -2.55 -10.18
C ALA A 201 16.67 -2.16 -9.96
N GLU A 202 16.19 -2.29 -8.73
CA GLU A 202 14.85 -1.90 -8.33
C GLU A 202 14.63 -0.39 -8.47
N ARG A 203 15.59 0.43 -8.02
CA ARG A 203 15.53 1.89 -8.22
C ARG A 203 15.53 2.28 -9.70
N ALA A 204 16.40 1.67 -10.50
CA ALA A 204 16.46 1.94 -11.94
C ALA A 204 15.15 1.56 -12.63
N ARG A 205 14.55 0.44 -12.23
CA ARG A 205 13.26 -0.02 -12.75
C ARG A 205 12.14 0.98 -12.46
N VAL A 206 12.01 1.47 -11.22
CA VAL A 206 10.98 2.47 -10.89
C VAL A 206 11.27 3.82 -11.54
N ALA A 207 12.53 4.25 -11.57
CA ALA A 207 12.93 5.46 -12.28
C ALA A 207 12.56 5.40 -13.77
N GLY A 208 12.73 4.25 -14.42
CA GLY A 208 12.29 4.04 -15.81
C GLY A 208 10.78 4.17 -16.00
N VAL A 209 9.97 3.67 -15.05
CA VAL A 209 8.51 3.83 -15.09
C VAL A 209 8.10 5.30 -14.94
N VAL A 210 8.74 6.04 -14.03
CA VAL A 210 8.46 7.47 -13.82
C VAL A 210 8.91 8.30 -15.02
N ALA A 211 10.09 8.00 -15.59
CA ALA A 211 10.65 8.69 -16.75
C ALA A 211 9.83 8.49 -18.03
N GLU A 212 9.00 7.43 -18.10
CA GLU A 212 8.07 7.24 -19.21
C GLU A 212 7.15 8.46 -19.39
N ALA A 213 6.77 9.13 -18.29
CA ALA A 213 5.90 10.29 -18.30
C ALA A 213 6.51 11.54 -18.96
N ASP A 214 7.82 11.54 -19.20
CA ASP A 214 8.55 12.61 -19.88
C ASP A 214 8.65 12.39 -21.41
N ALA A 215 8.21 11.24 -21.92
CA ALA A 215 8.23 10.98 -23.36
C ALA A 215 7.28 11.93 -24.11
N ALA A 216 7.71 12.42 -25.28
CA ALA A 216 6.96 13.40 -26.06
C ALA A 216 5.57 12.90 -26.50
N ASP A 217 5.43 11.58 -26.70
CA ASP A 217 4.20 10.90 -27.08
C ASP A 217 3.44 10.30 -25.88
N TYR A 218 3.93 10.50 -24.65
CA TYR A 218 3.27 9.97 -23.44
C TYR A 218 1.84 10.46 -23.28
N TRP A 219 1.50 11.63 -23.85
CA TRP A 219 0.16 12.17 -23.82
C TRP A 219 -0.88 11.20 -24.38
N PHE A 220 -0.54 10.36 -25.36
CA PHE A 220 -1.46 9.35 -25.90
C PHE A 220 -1.82 8.30 -24.83
N LEU A 221 -0.87 7.94 -23.96
CA LEU A 221 -1.07 6.98 -22.88
C LEU A 221 -1.82 7.61 -21.70
N ALA A 222 -1.45 8.84 -21.32
CA ALA A 222 -2.09 9.58 -20.24
C ALA A 222 -3.54 10.00 -20.57
N SER A 223 -3.83 10.39 -21.81
CA SER A 223 -5.16 10.84 -22.21
C SER A 223 -6.12 9.68 -22.56
N LYS A 224 -5.60 8.47 -22.77
CA LYS A 224 -6.38 7.29 -23.19
C LYS A 224 -7.57 7.04 -22.26
N ASP A 225 -8.70 6.64 -22.85
CA ASP A 225 -9.86 6.19 -22.08
C ASP A 225 -9.54 4.93 -21.27
N GLY A 226 -10.02 4.93 -20.02
CA GLY A 226 -9.80 3.87 -19.03
C GLY A 226 -9.49 4.48 -17.66
N SER A 227 -9.51 3.65 -16.62
CA SER A 227 -9.12 4.03 -15.25
C SER A 227 -9.67 5.39 -14.75
N ARG A 228 -10.90 5.74 -15.14
CA ARG A 228 -11.61 6.94 -14.63
C ARG A 228 -12.17 6.68 -13.23
N GLU A 229 -12.76 7.70 -12.61
CA GLU A 229 -13.42 7.58 -11.30
C GLU A 229 -14.26 6.29 -11.18
N SER A 230 -15.13 6.01 -12.15
CA SER A 230 -15.97 4.80 -12.16
C SER A 230 -15.19 3.49 -12.16
N HIS A 231 -14.02 3.42 -12.81
CA HIS A 231 -13.18 2.21 -12.79
C HIS A 231 -12.74 1.84 -11.36
N TYR A 232 -12.48 2.87 -10.54
CA TYR A 232 -12.01 2.72 -9.18
C TYR A 232 -13.16 2.58 -8.18
N ARG A 233 -14.26 3.31 -8.36
CA ARG A 233 -15.37 3.40 -7.42
C ARG A 233 -16.55 2.49 -7.73
N ASN A 234 -16.72 1.97 -8.94
CA ASN A 234 -17.77 1.01 -9.23
C ASN A 234 -17.45 -0.35 -8.60
N SER A 235 -18.49 -1.20 -8.53
CA SER A 235 -18.38 -2.55 -7.99
C SER A 235 -17.33 -3.37 -8.74
N ALA A 236 -16.32 -3.81 -8.01
CA ALA A 236 -15.26 -4.69 -8.47
C ALA A 236 -14.79 -5.52 -7.28
N LEU A 237 -15.14 -6.80 -7.28
CA LEU A 237 -14.71 -7.73 -6.24
C LEU A 237 -13.28 -8.18 -6.50
N GLY A 238 -12.46 -8.23 -5.46
CA GLY A 238 -11.10 -8.75 -5.54
C GLY A 238 -10.46 -8.91 -4.18
N VAL A 239 -9.25 -9.46 -4.17
CA VAL A 239 -8.44 -9.66 -2.97
C VAL A 239 -7.03 -9.16 -3.21
N THR A 240 -6.52 -8.31 -2.33
CA THR A 240 -5.18 -7.76 -2.44
C THR A 240 -4.46 -7.72 -1.10
N LEU A 241 -3.14 -7.88 -1.14
CA LEU A 241 -2.23 -7.60 -0.04
C LEU A 241 -1.71 -6.17 -0.17
N VAL A 242 -2.00 -5.34 0.82
CA VAL A 242 -1.68 -3.91 0.79
C VAL A 242 -1.01 -3.47 2.09
N HIS A 243 -0.36 -2.32 2.02
CA HIS A 243 -0.04 -1.51 3.18
C HIS A 243 -0.83 -0.20 3.11
N ASP A 244 -1.63 0.08 4.13
CA ASP A 244 -2.35 1.35 4.26
C ASP A 244 -1.41 2.47 4.64
N LEU A 245 -1.59 3.67 4.07
CA LEU A 245 -0.78 4.84 4.42
C LEU A 245 -1.26 5.40 5.77
N ALA A 246 -0.91 4.73 6.87
CA ALA A 246 -1.38 5.04 8.22
C ALA A 246 -1.12 6.50 8.64
N ALA A 247 -0.04 7.12 8.15
CA ALA A 247 0.27 8.54 8.38
C ALA A 247 -0.85 9.49 7.92
N LEU A 248 -1.63 9.12 6.90
CA LEU A 248 -2.76 9.91 6.40
C LEU A 248 -4.05 9.69 7.22
N ARG A 249 -4.09 8.63 8.04
CA ARG A 249 -5.24 8.30 8.91
C ARG A 249 -5.12 8.91 10.30
N ALA A 250 -3.94 9.41 10.67
CA ALA A 250 -3.71 9.99 11.98
C ALA A 250 -4.65 11.20 12.20
N PRO A 251 -5.34 11.30 13.36
CA PRO A 251 -6.12 12.47 13.69
C PRO A 251 -5.27 13.74 13.65
N ALA A 252 -5.87 14.86 13.25
CA ALA A 252 -5.20 16.15 13.35
C ALA A 252 -4.74 16.38 14.81
N GLY A 253 -3.43 16.59 15.00
CA GLY A 253 -2.83 16.80 16.32
C GLY A 253 -2.22 15.55 16.98
N ALA A 254 -2.28 14.37 16.37
CA ALA A 254 -1.47 13.24 16.81
C ALA A 254 0.02 13.59 16.69
N ALA A 255 0.80 13.29 17.73
CA ALA A 255 2.25 13.48 17.67
C ALA A 255 2.81 12.66 16.51
N PRO A 256 3.58 13.28 15.59
CA PRO A 256 4.14 12.55 14.47
C PRO A 256 5.07 11.47 15.02
N GLY A 257 4.89 10.24 14.53
CA GLY A 257 5.90 9.19 14.72
C GLY A 257 7.22 9.58 14.04
N PRO A 258 8.28 8.79 14.24
CA PRO A 258 9.57 9.05 13.60
C PRO A 258 9.52 8.96 12.07
N TYR A 259 8.45 8.37 11.51
CA TYR A 259 8.27 8.16 10.08
C TYR A 259 7.00 8.82 9.56
N GLY A 260 7.07 9.36 8.35
CA GLY A 260 5.91 9.79 7.57
C GLY A 260 5.15 11.01 8.08
N GLY A 261 5.63 11.69 9.12
CA GLY A 261 4.98 12.87 9.70
C GLY A 261 4.73 14.00 8.70
N ARG A 262 5.60 14.19 7.70
CA ARG A 262 5.47 15.24 6.68
C ARG A 262 4.74 14.80 5.41
N LEU A 263 4.61 13.50 5.17
CA LEU A 263 4.00 13.00 3.94
C LEU A 263 2.54 13.46 3.74
N PRO A 264 1.67 13.50 4.77
CA PRO A 264 0.32 14.04 4.65
C PRO A 264 0.27 15.48 4.13
N GLU A 265 1.16 16.34 4.62
CA GLU A 265 1.20 17.74 4.23
C GLU A 265 1.63 17.89 2.77
N LEU A 266 2.62 17.11 2.34
CA LEU A 266 3.07 17.08 0.94
C LEU A 266 1.97 16.62 -0.01
N ILE A 267 1.23 15.56 0.34
CA ILE A 267 0.12 15.05 -0.49
C ILE A 267 -1.01 16.09 -0.56
N ARG A 268 -1.35 16.74 0.56
CA ARG A 268 -2.39 17.79 0.59
C ARG A 268 -1.99 19.01 -0.22
N ALA A 269 -0.73 19.46 -0.10
CA ALA A 269 -0.20 20.57 -0.88
C ALA A 269 -0.25 20.27 -2.39
N PHE A 270 0.18 19.07 -2.81
CA PHE A 270 0.08 18.60 -4.18
C PHE A 270 -1.37 18.63 -4.70
N ARG A 271 -2.31 18.05 -3.94
CA ARG A 271 -3.75 18.02 -4.30
C ARG A 271 -4.32 19.43 -4.42
N ALA A 272 -4.02 20.31 -3.47
CA ALA A 272 -4.48 21.70 -3.49
C ALA A 272 -3.92 22.45 -4.71
N ARG A 273 -2.66 22.20 -5.10
CA ARG A 273 -2.08 22.82 -6.29
C ARG A 273 -2.74 22.34 -7.58
N VAL A 274 -2.99 21.03 -7.70
CA VAL A 274 -3.73 20.48 -8.84
C VAL A 274 -5.15 21.06 -8.93
N GLU A 275 -5.86 21.15 -7.81
CA GLU A 275 -7.23 21.71 -7.78
C GLU A 275 -7.25 23.21 -8.15
N ALA A 276 -6.24 23.97 -7.74
CA ALA A 276 -6.14 25.40 -8.07
C ALA A 276 -5.89 25.64 -9.58
N GLU A 277 -5.08 24.81 -10.21
CA GLU A 277 -4.69 24.96 -11.63
C GLU A 277 -5.68 24.26 -12.58
N LEU A 278 -6.31 23.17 -12.13
CA LEU A 278 -7.20 22.31 -12.92
C LEU A 278 -8.47 21.95 -12.12
N PRO A 279 -9.30 22.95 -11.79
CA PRO A 279 -10.43 22.78 -10.87
C PRO A 279 -11.44 21.75 -11.39
N GLY A 280 -11.84 20.83 -10.52
CA GLY A 280 -12.83 19.79 -10.81
C GLY A 280 -12.39 18.77 -11.85
N LEU A 281 -11.11 18.70 -12.23
CA LEU A 281 -10.63 17.71 -13.20
C LEU A 281 -10.47 16.32 -12.57
N TYR A 282 -10.11 16.28 -11.28
CA TYR A 282 -9.78 15.07 -10.54
C TYR A 282 -10.77 14.72 -9.45
N ARG A 283 -10.90 13.42 -9.24
CA ARG A 283 -11.58 12.80 -8.11
C ARG A 283 -10.56 12.15 -7.21
N TRP A 284 -10.26 12.84 -6.12
CA TRP A 284 -9.37 12.37 -5.08
C TRP A 284 -9.99 11.18 -4.33
N PHE A 285 -9.16 10.17 -4.04
CA PHE A 285 -9.54 9.07 -3.16
C PHE A 285 -9.42 9.50 -1.70
N ALA A 286 -10.29 8.94 -0.85
CA ALA A 286 -10.28 9.22 0.58
C ALA A 286 -8.92 8.91 1.22
N ASP A 287 -8.43 9.78 2.11
CA ASP A 287 -7.15 9.58 2.83
C ASP A 287 -7.10 8.22 3.54
N SER A 288 -8.24 7.75 4.05
CA SER A 288 -8.37 6.46 4.71
C SER A 288 -8.27 5.24 3.79
N SER A 289 -8.39 5.43 2.47
CA SER A 289 -8.32 4.34 1.49
C SER A 289 -6.99 4.31 0.72
N LEU A 290 -6.13 5.32 0.90
CA LEU A 290 -4.82 5.37 0.26
C LEU A 290 -3.93 4.24 0.78
N HIS A 291 -3.40 3.47 -0.16
CA HIS A 291 -2.63 2.27 0.12
C HIS A 291 -1.57 2.05 -0.97
N SER A 292 -0.51 1.34 -0.60
CA SER A 292 0.44 0.75 -1.54
C SER A 292 0.10 -0.73 -1.70
N THR A 293 -0.14 -1.16 -2.94
CA THR A 293 -0.38 -2.58 -3.22
C THR A 293 0.95 -3.34 -3.22
N VAL A 294 1.09 -4.31 -2.34
CA VAL A 294 2.24 -5.22 -2.31
C VAL A 294 2.04 -6.36 -3.30
N ARG A 295 0.83 -6.94 -3.36
CA ARG A 295 0.52 -8.04 -4.29
C ARG A 295 -0.98 -8.17 -4.51
N SER A 296 -1.40 -8.36 -5.77
CA SER A 296 -2.77 -8.85 -6.05
C SER A 296 -2.86 -10.34 -5.73
N LEU A 297 -3.86 -10.75 -4.95
CA LEU A 297 -4.07 -12.15 -4.54
C LEU A 297 -5.18 -12.82 -5.35
N MET A 298 -6.17 -12.03 -5.79
CA MET A 298 -7.24 -12.44 -6.70
C MET A 298 -7.70 -11.21 -7.49
N GLY A 299 -7.99 -11.38 -8.78
CA GLY A 299 -8.43 -10.32 -9.68
C GLY A 299 -9.46 -10.80 -10.69
#